data_AF-A0A8A1L9Y4-F1
#
_entry.id   AF-A0A8A1L9Y4-F1
#
_cell.length_a   1.000
_cell.length_b   1.000
_cell.length_c   1.000
_cell.angle_alpha   90.00
_cell.angle_beta   90.00
_cell.angle_gamma   90.00
#
_symmetry.space_group_name_H-M   'P 1'
#
loop_
_entity.id
_entity.type
_entity.pdbx_description
1 polymer ?
#
loop_
_entity_poly.entity_id
_entity_poly.type
_entity_poly.pdbx_seq_one_letter_code
_entity_poly.pdbx_strand_id
1 'polypeptide(L)'
;MSFTVWLCRDLVDHRYLSLKVCTSHNRQNNEIAICNHLKASNIEHPGTPFVRMILDSFNIMGSTGNQHQCLLYQPLGMSYTEFLDLFPDKQMPEALIQRSMQLILLGLDYLHKAKVVHTDISANNILQGIIDLTALSEIEDGEANQPIARKVLDDRTIYVSRPMPINPGLPVLCDFSEARIGDKHKGDVMPGIYRAPEVILDMEWDSKVDI
;
A
#
# COMPACT_ATOMS: atom_id res chain seq x y z
N MET A 1 8.56 -2.28 -9.83
CA MET A 1 9.39 -2.98 -8.83
C MET A 1 8.59 -4.16 -8.32
N SER A 2 9.12 -5.39 -8.30
CA SER A 2 8.39 -6.55 -7.77
C SER A 2 8.66 -6.76 -6.29
N PHE A 3 7.65 -7.24 -5.57
CA PHE A 3 7.69 -7.47 -4.13
C PHE A 3 6.70 -8.55 -3.74
N THR A 4 6.87 -9.10 -2.53
CA THR A 4 5.89 -9.98 -1.87
C THR A 4 5.55 -9.41 -0.51
N VAL A 5 4.27 -9.40 -0.15
CA VAL A 5 3.80 -8.96 1.18
C VAL A 5 3.39 -10.16 2.01
N TRP A 6 3.84 -10.19 3.26
CA TRP A 6 3.55 -11.23 4.24
C TRP A 6 2.82 -10.64 5.43
N LEU A 7 1.83 -11.34 5.96
CA LEU A 7 1.37 -11.13 7.34
C LEU A 7 2.41 -11.75 8.28
N CYS A 8 2.79 -11.03 9.32
CA CYS A 8 3.78 -11.47 10.30
C CYS A 8 3.32 -11.17 11.72
N ARG A 9 3.76 -11.99 12.67
CA ARG A 9 3.63 -11.73 14.11
C ARG A 9 4.94 -11.19 14.66
N ASP A 10 4.91 -10.01 15.23
CA ASP A 10 5.99 -9.47 16.04
C ASP A 10 6.04 -10.22 17.37
N LEU A 11 7.17 -10.87 17.66
CA LEU A 11 7.34 -11.69 18.86
C LEU A 11 7.77 -10.86 20.08
N VAL A 12 8.20 -9.62 19.90
CA VAL A 12 8.59 -8.71 20.99
C VAL A 12 7.36 -7.96 21.50
N ASP A 13 6.66 -7.28 20.59
CA ASP A 13 5.48 -6.47 20.93
C ASP A 13 4.16 -7.27 20.89
N HIS A 14 4.22 -8.55 20.49
CA HIS A 14 3.05 -9.43 20.35
C HIS A 14 1.91 -8.80 19.53
N ARG A 15 2.24 -8.27 18.35
CA ARG A 15 1.29 -7.63 17.42
C ARG A 15 1.43 -8.16 16.00
N TYR A 16 0.41 -7.94 15.17
CA TYR A 16 0.49 -8.26 13.75
C TYR A 16 1.07 -7.09 12.94
N LEU A 17 1.88 -7.43 11.94
CA LEU A 17 2.52 -6.51 11.01
C LEU A 17 2.37 -7.04 9.58
N SER A 18 2.52 -6.16 8.59
CA SER A 18 2.75 -6.56 7.20
C SER A 18 4.20 -6.31 6.81
N LEU A 19 4.87 -7.34 6.30
CA LEU A 19 6.24 -7.29 5.81
C LEU A 19 6.26 -7.32 4.29
N LYS A 20 6.63 -6.20 3.66
CA LYS A 20 6.88 -6.13 2.21
C LYS A 20 8.36 -6.44 1.95
N VAL A 21 8.62 -7.56 1.27
CA VAL A 21 9.97 -7.98 0.85
C VAL A 21 10.16 -7.60 -0.61
N CYS A 22 11.07 -6.67 -0.87
CA CYS A 22 11.33 -6.17 -2.22
C CYS A 22 12.36 -7.05 -2.94
N THR A 23 12.11 -7.37 -4.22
CA THR A 23 13.02 -8.21 -5.00
C THR A 23 14.01 -7.41 -5.86
N SER A 24 13.87 -6.09 -5.94
CA SER A 24 14.79 -5.26 -6.73
C SER A 24 16.07 -4.98 -5.96
N HIS A 25 17.18 -5.34 -6.58
CA HIS A 25 18.51 -5.09 -6.08
C HIS A 25 18.97 -3.68 -6.51
N ASN A 26 19.61 -2.93 -5.61
CA ASN A 26 20.38 -1.70 -5.90
C ASN A 26 19.61 -0.45 -6.36
N ARG A 27 18.29 -0.36 -6.16
CA ARG A 27 17.57 0.93 -6.27
C ARG A 27 17.18 1.43 -4.89
N GLN A 28 17.41 2.73 -4.64
CA GLN A 28 16.87 3.41 -3.48
C GLN A 28 15.34 3.26 -3.51
N ASN A 29 14.77 2.71 -2.44
CA ASN A 29 13.34 2.51 -2.37
C ASN A 29 12.66 3.86 -2.19
N ASN A 30 11.95 4.30 -3.22
CA ASN A 30 11.26 5.59 -3.22
C ASN A 30 10.27 5.70 -2.06
N GLU A 31 9.60 4.61 -1.67
CA GLU A 31 8.65 4.60 -0.54
C GLU A 31 9.33 4.99 0.78
N ILE A 32 10.60 4.60 1.00
CA ILE A 32 11.36 5.02 2.19
C ILE A 32 11.61 6.54 2.14
N ALA A 33 12.01 7.07 0.98
CA ALA A 33 12.26 8.49 0.81
C ALA A 33 10.99 9.32 1.05
N ILE A 34 9.86 8.90 0.48
CA ILE A 34 8.54 9.51 0.69
C ILE A 34 8.14 9.45 2.16
N CYS A 35 8.23 8.28 2.79
CA CYS A 35 7.86 8.12 4.20
C CYS A 35 8.73 8.99 5.13
N ASN A 36 10.03 9.08 4.87
CA ASN A 36 10.93 9.92 5.65
C ASN A 36 10.61 11.41 5.46
N HIS A 37 10.30 11.84 4.23
CA HIS A 37 9.86 13.20 3.95
C HIS A 37 8.55 13.56 4.67
N LEU A 38 7.56 12.66 4.63
CA LEU A 38 6.29 12.83 5.36
C LEU A 38 6.52 12.94 6.87
N LYS A 39 7.35 12.08 7.46
CA LYS A 39 7.73 12.15 8.88
C LYS A 39 8.46 13.45 9.23
N ALA A 40 9.36 13.92 8.36
CA ALA A 40 10.14 15.14 8.57
C ALA A 40 9.32 16.42 8.39
N SER A 41 8.22 16.37 7.63
CA SER A 41 7.34 17.54 7.41
C SER A 41 6.71 18.07 8.70
N ASN A 42 6.55 17.21 9.71
CA ASN A 42 5.94 17.52 11.01
C ASN A 42 4.57 18.22 10.89
N ILE A 43 3.82 17.90 9.83
CA ILE A 43 2.48 18.44 9.59
C ILE A 43 1.48 17.59 10.37
N GLU A 44 0.80 18.21 11.33
CA GLU A 44 -0.38 17.63 11.96
C GLU A 44 -1.58 17.79 11.02
N HIS A 45 -2.16 16.67 10.58
CA HIS A 45 -3.27 16.67 9.63
C HIS A 45 -4.32 15.60 9.95
N PRO A 46 -5.63 15.89 9.83
CA PRO A 46 -6.67 14.86 9.99
C PRO A 46 -6.61 13.77 8.91
N GLY A 47 -5.85 14.00 7.84
CA GLY A 47 -5.63 13.06 6.74
C GLY A 47 -4.57 11.99 7.01
N THR A 48 -3.72 12.18 8.02
CA THR A 48 -2.59 11.26 8.32
C THR A 48 -3.02 9.80 8.48
N PRO A 49 -4.15 9.46 9.14
CA PRO A 49 -4.59 8.06 9.28
C PRO A 49 -4.97 7.37 7.95
N PHE A 50 -5.20 8.14 6.88
CA PHE A 50 -5.59 7.61 5.56
C PHE A 50 -4.41 7.46 4.61
N VAL A 51 -3.18 7.60 5.11
CA VAL A 51 -1.93 7.44 4.35
C VAL A 51 -1.08 6.36 5.03
N ARG A 52 -0.71 5.32 4.27
CA ARG A 52 0.08 4.21 4.80
C ARG A 52 1.52 4.64 5.07
N MET A 53 1.96 4.49 6.32
CA MET A 53 3.30 4.84 6.76
C MET A 53 4.17 3.60 7.01
N ILE A 54 5.45 3.68 6.65
CA ILE A 54 6.45 2.67 7.01
C ILE A 54 6.73 2.79 8.51
N LEU A 55 6.57 1.69 9.23
CA LEU A 55 6.90 1.59 10.65
C LEU A 55 8.41 1.44 10.83
N ASP A 56 9.01 0.52 10.08
CA ASP A 56 10.44 0.26 10.10
C ASP A 56 10.91 -0.32 8.75
N SER A 57 12.22 -0.25 8.49
CA SER A 57 12.83 -0.77 7.27
C SER A 57 14.21 -1.36 7.55
N PHE A 58 14.47 -2.56 7.02
CA PHE A 58 15.74 -3.26 7.21
C PHE A 58 16.09 -4.10 5.98
N ASN A 59 17.30 -4.64 5.93
CA ASN A 59 17.75 -5.51 4.84
C ASN A 59 17.91 -6.95 5.33
N ILE A 60 17.47 -7.91 4.50
CA ILE A 60 17.72 -9.34 4.72
C ILE A 60 18.61 -9.88 3.60
N MET A 61 19.44 -10.87 3.92
CA MET A 61 20.23 -11.59 2.92
C MET A 61 19.45 -12.81 2.43
N GLY A 62 19.16 -12.86 1.14
CA GLY A 62 18.55 -14.02 0.48
C GLY A 62 19.54 -15.18 0.36
N SER A 63 19.00 -16.38 0.13
CA SER A 63 19.77 -17.62 -0.05
C SER A 63 20.77 -17.56 -1.21
N THR A 64 20.52 -16.70 -2.20
CA THR A 64 21.39 -16.47 -3.35
C THR A 64 22.47 -15.40 -3.09
N GLY A 65 22.60 -14.90 -1.85
CA GLY A 65 23.54 -13.84 -1.46
C GLY A 65 23.08 -12.42 -1.78
N ASN A 66 21.90 -12.27 -2.39
CA ASN A 66 21.32 -10.98 -2.71
C ASN A 66 20.70 -10.31 -1.48
N GLN A 67 20.83 -8.99 -1.36
CA GLN A 67 20.13 -8.23 -0.32
C GLN A 67 18.72 -7.84 -0.77
N HIS A 68 17.74 -8.04 0.11
CA HIS A 68 16.36 -7.64 -0.08
C HIS A 68 15.99 -6.54 0.92
N GLN A 69 15.50 -5.41 0.41
CA GLN A 69 14.95 -4.35 1.25
C GLN A 69 13.56 -4.77 1.75
N CYS A 70 13.42 -4.80 3.07
CA CYS A 70 12.19 -5.11 3.78
C CYS A 70 11.58 -3.84 4.36
N LEU A 71 10.26 -3.71 4.23
CA LEU A 71 9.47 -2.62 4.81
C LEU A 71 8.37 -3.21 5.70
N LEU A 72 8.28 -2.72 6.93
CA LEU A 72 7.23 -3.07 7.88
C LEU A 72 6.12 -2.02 7.89
N TYR A 73 4.88 -2.49 7.90
CA TYR A 73 3.68 -1.67 7.95
C TYR A 73 2.68 -2.20 8.97
N GLN A 74 1.73 -1.35 9.36
CA GLN A 74 0.48 -1.83 9.92
C GLN A 74 -0.23 -2.76 8.91
N PRO A 75 -0.84 -3.87 9.37
CA PRO A 75 -1.60 -4.74 8.49
C PRO A 75 -2.89 -4.05 8.03
N LEU A 76 -3.21 -4.28 6.76
CA LEU A 76 -4.42 -3.80 6.10
C LEU A 76 -5.13 -4.99 5.46
N GLY A 77 -6.42 -4.83 5.18
CA GLY A 77 -7.26 -5.79 4.50
C GLY A 77 -7.05 -5.81 3.00
N MET A 78 -8.06 -6.27 2.29
CA MET A 78 -8.07 -6.34 0.83
C MET A 78 -8.01 -4.94 0.18
N SER A 79 -7.58 -4.92 -1.08
CA SER A 79 -7.67 -3.74 -1.93
C SER A 79 -9.13 -3.36 -2.20
N TYR A 80 -9.36 -2.10 -2.58
CA TYR A 80 -10.69 -1.67 -3.01
C TYR A 80 -11.13 -2.35 -4.31
N THR A 81 -10.19 -2.78 -5.16
CA THR A 81 -10.50 -3.63 -6.32
C THR A 81 -11.16 -4.94 -5.89
N GLU A 82 -10.53 -5.68 -4.97
CA GLU A 82 -11.08 -6.92 -4.41
C GLU A 82 -12.37 -6.66 -3.63
N PHE A 83 -12.46 -5.54 -2.92
CA PHE A 83 -13.66 -5.18 -2.18
C PHE A 83 -14.85 -4.88 -3.11
N LEU A 84 -14.62 -4.20 -4.24
CA LEU A 84 -15.63 -3.95 -5.26
C LEU A 84 -16.15 -5.24 -5.88
N ASP A 85 -15.31 -6.26 -6.05
CA ASP A 85 -15.70 -7.57 -6.57
C ASP A 85 -16.72 -8.32 -5.68
N LEU A 86 -16.88 -7.90 -4.41
CA LEU A 86 -17.88 -8.45 -3.50
C LEU A 86 -19.29 -7.89 -3.72
N PHE A 87 -19.43 -6.78 -4.45
CA PHE A 87 -20.72 -6.15 -4.71
C PHE A 87 -21.30 -6.59 -6.05
N PRO A 88 -22.63 -6.73 -6.16
CA PRO A 88 -23.29 -6.93 -7.46
C PRO A 88 -22.86 -5.85 -8.45
N ASP A 89 -22.53 -6.27 -9.68
CA ASP A 89 -22.07 -5.39 -10.77
C ASP A 89 -20.87 -4.49 -10.43
N LYS A 90 -20.12 -4.84 -9.37
CA LYS A 90 -19.02 -4.03 -8.81
C LYS A 90 -19.45 -2.64 -8.35
N GLN A 91 -20.70 -2.50 -7.89
CA GLN A 91 -21.27 -1.23 -7.47
C GLN A 91 -21.44 -1.16 -5.95
N MET A 92 -20.64 -0.29 -5.33
CA MET A 92 -20.72 -0.02 -3.91
C MET A 92 -21.93 0.89 -3.58
N PRO A 93 -22.58 0.73 -2.42
CA PRO A 93 -23.62 1.65 -1.97
C PRO A 93 -23.14 3.11 -1.98
N GLU A 94 -23.99 4.02 -2.44
CA GLU A 94 -23.67 5.45 -2.60
C GLU A 94 -23.07 6.07 -1.33
N ALA A 95 -23.69 5.83 -0.18
CA ALA A 95 -23.21 6.36 1.10
C ALA A 95 -21.79 5.87 1.45
N LEU A 96 -21.46 4.62 1.10
CA LEU A 96 -20.15 4.04 1.39
C LEU A 96 -19.08 4.63 0.46
N ILE A 97 -19.34 4.73 -0.84
CA ILE A 97 -18.39 5.33 -1.77
C ILE A 97 -18.18 6.83 -1.49
N GLN A 98 -19.24 7.58 -1.16
CA GLN A 98 -19.12 8.99 -0.75
C GLN A 98 -18.23 9.13 0.48
N ARG A 99 -18.44 8.29 1.49
CA ARG A 99 -17.64 8.31 2.71
C ARG A 99 -16.18 7.92 2.43
N SER A 100 -15.94 6.88 1.63
CA SER A 100 -14.58 6.46 1.29
C SER A 100 -13.83 7.55 0.54
N MET A 101 -14.48 8.19 -0.45
CA MET A 101 -13.88 9.29 -1.22
C MET A 101 -13.53 10.49 -0.34
N GLN A 102 -14.39 10.89 0.61
CA GLN A 102 -14.07 11.96 1.56
C GLN A 102 -12.79 11.66 2.36
N LEU A 103 -12.61 10.41 2.82
CA LEU A 103 -11.44 10.02 3.61
C LEU A 103 -10.18 9.93 2.76
N ILE A 104 -10.29 9.43 1.52
CA ILE A 104 -9.20 9.42 0.54
C ILE A 104 -8.75 10.85 0.23
N LEU A 105 -9.69 11.77 -0.01
CA LEU A 105 -9.40 13.19 -0.27
C LEU A 105 -8.72 13.86 0.93
N LEU A 106 -9.07 13.50 2.17
CA LEU A 106 -8.35 13.96 3.36
C LEU A 106 -6.90 13.45 3.37
N GLY A 107 -6.68 12.19 2.97
CA GLY A 107 -5.33 11.63 2.80
C GLY A 107 -4.53 12.36 1.71
N LEU A 108 -5.15 12.66 0.56
CA LEU A 108 -4.52 13.42 -0.51
C LEU A 108 -4.17 14.85 -0.07
N ASP A 109 -5.06 15.54 0.64
CA ASP A 109 -4.79 16.88 1.17
C ASP A 109 -3.59 16.88 2.13
N TYR A 110 -3.44 15.83 2.96
CA TYR A 110 -2.24 15.65 3.78
C TYR A 110 -0.97 15.53 2.91
N LEU A 111 -0.98 14.64 1.91
CA LEU A 111 0.16 14.44 1.01
C LEU A 111 0.53 15.74 0.28
N HIS A 112 -0.45 16.42 -0.28
CA HIS A 112 -0.26 17.63 -1.08
C HIS A 112 0.27 18.79 -0.22
N LYS A 113 -0.21 18.95 1.02
CA LYS A 113 0.35 19.90 1.99
C LYS A 113 1.81 19.57 2.34
N ALA A 114 2.14 18.29 2.40
CA ALA A 114 3.52 17.82 2.58
C ALA A 114 4.35 17.86 1.28
N LYS A 115 3.82 18.39 0.18
CA LYS A 115 4.50 18.44 -1.14
C LYS A 115 4.81 17.05 -1.70
N VAL A 116 3.94 16.09 -1.46
CA VAL A 116 3.98 14.75 -2.05
C VAL A 116 2.83 14.59 -3.02
N VAL A 117 3.11 14.16 -4.24
CA VAL A 117 2.13 13.76 -5.26
C VAL A 117 2.18 12.24 -5.39
N HIS A 118 1.04 11.55 -5.31
CA HIS A 118 0.99 10.09 -5.31
C HIS A 118 1.21 9.49 -6.70
N THR A 119 0.58 10.09 -7.72
CA THR A 119 0.69 9.78 -9.15
C THR A 119 0.18 8.40 -9.62
N ASP A 120 -0.40 7.61 -8.73
CA ASP A 120 -0.93 6.26 -9.02
C ASP A 120 -2.17 5.96 -8.17
N ILE A 121 -3.11 6.89 -8.14
CA ILE A 121 -4.37 6.71 -7.40
C ILE A 121 -5.27 5.74 -8.16
N SER A 122 -5.55 4.59 -7.55
CA SER A 122 -6.45 3.57 -8.08
C SER A 122 -7.02 2.70 -6.97
N ALA A 123 -8.08 1.94 -7.28
CA ALA A 123 -8.66 0.98 -6.32
C ALA A 123 -7.70 -0.14 -5.89
N ASN A 124 -6.61 -0.39 -6.63
CA ASN A 124 -5.57 -1.34 -6.21
C ASN A 124 -4.69 -0.78 -5.09
N ASN A 125 -4.52 0.54 -5.06
CA ASN A 125 -3.64 1.26 -4.13
C ASN A 125 -4.42 1.87 -2.95
N ILE A 126 -5.71 1.54 -2.82
CA ILE A 126 -6.53 1.86 -1.64
C ILE A 126 -6.86 0.54 -0.97
N LEU A 127 -6.44 0.36 0.28
CA LEU A 127 -6.72 -0.85 1.05
C LEU A 127 -7.66 -0.55 2.19
N GLN A 128 -8.41 -1.56 2.62
CA GLN A 128 -9.25 -1.46 3.81
C GLN A 128 -8.39 -1.47 5.08
N GLY A 129 -8.69 -0.61 6.04
CA GLY A 129 -8.16 -0.75 7.39
C GLY A 129 -8.61 -2.04 8.05
N ILE A 130 -7.94 -2.41 9.14
CA ILE A 130 -8.34 -3.54 9.99
C ILE A 130 -8.76 -2.99 11.35
N ILE A 131 -10.03 -3.17 11.70
CA ILE A 131 -10.58 -2.87 13.04
C ILE A 131 -10.54 -4.12 13.90
N ASP A 132 -11.03 -5.22 13.35
CA ASP A 132 -11.07 -6.50 14.04
C ASP A 132 -9.79 -7.30 13.77
N LEU A 133 -8.92 -7.37 14.78
CA LEU A 133 -7.66 -8.10 14.71
C LEU A 133 -7.85 -9.62 14.87
N THR A 134 -9.03 -10.10 15.27
CA THR A 134 -9.30 -11.55 15.37
C THR A 134 -9.17 -12.22 14.01
N ALA A 135 -9.58 -11.53 12.95
CA ALA A 135 -9.38 -11.92 11.55
C ALA A 135 -7.92 -12.25 11.19
N LEU A 136 -6.95 -11.56 11.79
CA LEU A 136 -5.52 -11.83 11.57
C LEU A 136 -5.04 -13.07 12.33
N SER A 137 -5.59 -13.30 13.53
CA SER A 137 -5.33 -14.53 14.30
C SER A 137 -5.89 -15.75 13.59
N GLU A 138 -7.10 -15.65 13.03
CA GLU A 138 -7.70 -16.74 12.25
C GLU A 138 -6.88 -17.08 11.00
N ILE A 139 -6.25 -16.08 10.37
CA ILE A 139 -5.31 -16.31 9.26
C ILE A 139 -4.07 -17.07 9.75
N GLU A 140 -3.49 -16.65 10.88
CA GLU A 140 -2.32 -17.30 11.48
C GLU A 140 -2.63 -18.76 11.85
N ASP A 141 -3.69 -18.97 12.62
CA ASP A 141 -4.17 -20.31 13.03
C ASP A 141 -4.51 -21.17 11.80
N GLY A 142 -5.15 -20.55 10.81
CA GLY A 142 -5.48 -21.20 9.55
C GLY A 142 -4.25 -21.64 8.76
N GLU A 143 -3.17 -20.84 8.74
CA GLU A 143 -1.92 -21.22 8.07
C GLU A 143 -1.13 -22.27 8.85
N ALA A 144 -1.18 -22.25 10.18
CA ALA A 144 -0.56 -23.25 11.03
C ALA A 144 -1.25 -24.62 10.92
N ASN A 145 -2.59 -24.64 10.93
CA ASN A 145 -3.38 -25.87 10.92
C ASN A 145 -3.66 -26.41 9.52
N GLN A 146 -3.86 -25.52 8.54
CA GLN A 146 -4.15 -25.86 7.16
C GLN A 146 -3.38 -24.94 6.20
N PRO A 147 -2.10 -25.26 5.96
CA PRO A 147 -1.26 -24.37 5.18
C PRO A 147 -1.75 -24.18 3.75
N ILE A 148 -1.57 -22.97 3.20
CA ILE A 148 -2.02 -22.65 1.86
C ILE A 148 -1.31 -23.51 0.81
N ALA A 149 -1.98 -23.73 -0.32
CA ALA A 149 -1.40 -24.42 -1.46
C ALA A 149 -0.08 -23.74 -1.86
N ARG A 150 0.98 -24.53 -1.97
CA ARG A 150 2.31 -24.06 -2.32
C ARG A 150 3.03 -25.04 -3.21
N LYS A 151 3.83 -24.52 -4.13
CA LYS A 151 4.73 -25.29 -4.97
C LYS A 151 6.14 -25.16 -4.42
N VAL A 152 6.71 -26.26 -3.96
CA VAL A 152 8.09 -26.33 -3.50
C VAL A 152 8.98 -26.67 -4.70
N LEU A 153 9.97 -25.84 -4.96
CA LEU A 153 11.05 -26.03 -5.94
C LEU A 153 12.38 -26.10 -5.21
N ASP A 154 13.45 -26.47 -5.91
CA ASP A 154 14.79 -26.60 -5.32
C ASP A 154 15.32 -25.25 -4.78
N ASP A 155 14.98 -24.13 -5.43
CA ASP A 155 15.48 -22.79 -5.10
C ASP A 155 14.48 -21.91 -4.34
N ARG A 156 13.18 -22.24 -4.38
CA ARG A 156 12.12 -21.39 -3.82
C ARG A 156 10.82 -22.14 -3.55
N THR A 157 9.99 -21.55 -2.71
CA THR A 157 8.59 -21.95 -2.53
C THR A 157 7.67 -20.87 -3.07
N ILE A 158 6.73 -21.24 -3.93
CA ILE A 158 5.71 -20.36 -4.48
C ILE A 158 4.41 -20.63 -3.74
N TYR A 159 3.84 -19.59 -3.14
CA TYR A 159 2.61 -19.68 -2.35
C TYR A 159 1.45 -19.10 -3.15
N VAL A 160 0.28 -19.73 -3.06
CA VAL A 160 -0.97 -19.07 -3.45
C VAL A 160 -1.29 -18.01 -2.37
N SER A 161 -1.71 -16.82 -2.80
CA SER A 161 -2.14 -15.77 -1.86
C SER A 161 -3.37 -16.23 -1.09
N ARG A 162 -3.34 -16.11 0.24
CA ARG A 162 -4.52 -16.32 1.07
C ARG A 162 -5.40 -15.06 0.99
N PRO A 163 -6.70 -15.18 0.67
CA PRO A 163 -7.58 -14.03 0.61
C PRO A 163 -7.74 -13.40 2.00
N MET A 164 -7.76 -12.07 2.05
CA MET A 164 -8.07 -11.35 3.27
C MET A 164 -9.58 -11.41 3.54
N PRO A 165 -10.02 -11.68 4.78
CA PRO A 165 -11.43 -11.58 5.13
C PRO A 165 -11.90 -10.13 5.03
N ILE A 166 -13.22 -9.96 4.87
CA ILE A 166 -13.85 -8.64 4.81
C ILE A 166 -13.61 -7.92 6.13
N ASN A 167 -13.13 -6.68 6.07
CA ASN A 167 -12.95 -5.86 7.25
C ASN A 167 -13.63 -4.48 7.06
N PRO A 168 -14.42 -3.99 8.02
CA PRO A 168 -15.12 -2.71 7.89
C PRO A 168 -14.21 -1.48 8.15
N GLY A 169 -12.89 -1.64 8.04
CA GLY A 169 -11.96 -0.55 8.28
C GLY A 169 -11.99 0.53 7.20
N LEU A 170 -11.54 1.72 7.61
CA LEU A 170 -11.50 2.91 6.75
C LEU A 170 -10.48 2.76 5.62
N PRO A 171 -10.66 3.42 4.46
CA PRO A 171 -9.69 3.39 3.36
C PRO A 171 -8.33 3.95 3.79
N VAL A 172 -7.27 3.34 3.28
CA VAL A 172 -5.90 3.83 3.45
C VAL A 172 -5.19 3.84 2.09
N LEU A 173 -4.65 4.99 1.70
CA LEU A 173 -3.80 5.16 0.53
C LEU A 173 -2.46 4.44 0.73
N CYS A 174 -2.10 3.62 -0.25
CA CYS A 174 -0.96 2.72 -0.21
C CYS A 174 -0.12 2.86 -1.48
N ASP A 175 1.09 2.29 -1.43
CA ASP A 175 2.03 2.23 -2.55
C ASP A 175 2.52 3.61 -3.04
N PHE A 176 3.57 4.09 -2.38
CA PHE A 176 4.24 5.34 -2.72
C PHE A 176 5.43 5.13 -3.65
N SER A 177 5.52 3.99 -4.33
CA SER A 177 6.69 3.66 -5.15
C SER A 177 6.84 4.61 -6.34
N GLU A 178 5.73 5.13 -6.88
CA GLU A 178 5.72 6.13 -7.96
C GLU A 178 5.50 7.58 -7.49
N ALA A 179 5.33 7.82 -6.20
CA ALA A 179 5.11 9.16 -5.68
C ALA A 179 6.32 10.10 -5.92
N ARG A 180 6.08 11.41 -5.93
CA ARG A 180 7.10 12.45 -6.16
C ARG A 180 7.03 13.54 -5.09
N ILE A 181 8.19 14.05 -4.69
CA ILE A 181 8.33 15.17 -3.73
C ILE A 181 8.61 16.47 -4.49
N GLY A 182 7.79 17.49 -4.26
CA GLY A 182 7.93 18.83 -4.83
C GLY A 182 6.63 19.36 -5.43
N ASP A 183 6.65 20.64 -5.80
CA ASP A 183 5.47 21.33 -6.33
C ASP A 183 5.20 21.07 -7.81
N LYS A 184 6.26 20.88 -8.61
CA LYS A 184 6.20 20.77 -10.07
C LYS A 184 7.06 19.62 -10.56
N HIS A 185 6.52 18.87 -11.50
CA HIS A 185 7.13 17.66 -12.05
C HIS A 185 6.92 17.55 -13.57
N LYS A 186 7.68 16.66 -14.20
CA LYS A 186 7.55 16.27 -15.60
C LYS A 186 7.76 14.76 -15.74
N GLY A 187 7.40 14.23 -16.90
CA GLY A 187 7.60 12.83 -17.26
C GLY A 187 6.33 11.99 -17.10
N ASP A 188 6.44 10.74 -17.53
CA ASP A 188 5.33 9.80 -17.62
C ASP A 188 5.00 9.18 -16.26
N VAL A 189 3.78 9.44 -15.80
CA VAL A 189 3.20 8.91 -14.56
C VAL A 189 1.76 8.49 -14.83
N MET A 190 1.13 7.88 -13.83
CA MET A 190 -0.25 7.39 -13.86
C MET A 190 -0.49 6.24 -14.87
N PRO A 191 -1.33 5.27 -14.51
CA PRO A 191 -1.75 4.22 -15.43
C PRO A 191 -2.76 4.78 -16.44
N GLY A 192 -2.83 4.16 -17.63
CA GLY A 192 -3.45 4.75 -18.81
C GLY A 192 -4.85 5.36 -18.62
N ILE A 193 -5.78 4.65 -17.98
CA ILE A 193 -7.16 5.15 -17.81
C ILE A 193 -7.31 6.29 -16.80
N TYR A 194 -6.33 6.49 -15.92
CA TYR A 194 -6.33 7.55 -14.91
C TYR A 194 -5.43 8.72 -15.31
N ARG A 195 -4.70 8.62 -16.42
CA ARG A 195 -3.67 9.58 -16.79
C ARG A 195 -4.24 10.96 -17.11
N ALA A 196 -3.77 11.97 -16.39
CA ALA A 196 -4.14 13.36 -16.58
C ALA A 196 -3.68 13.90 -17.97
N PRO A 197 -4.44 14.81 -18.60
CA PRO A 197 -4.11 15.32 -19.93
C PRO A 197 -2.77 16.03 -20.00
N GLU A 198 -2.37 16.76 -18.97
CA GLU A 198 -1.05 17.40 -18.88
C GLU A 198 0.11 16.39 -18.89
N VAL A 199 -0.09 15.19 -18.34
CA VAL A 199 0.90 14.10 -18.39
C VAL A 199 0.95 13.50 -19.80
N ILE A 200 -0.21 13.30 -20.45
CA ILE A 200 -0.30 12.80 -21.83
C ILE A 200 0.42 13.74 -22.82
N LEU A 201 0.32 15.05 -22.58
CA LEU A 201 0.91 16.09 -23.42
C LEU A 201 2.37 16.40 -23.07
N ASP A 202 2.99 15.65 -22.15
CA ASP A 202 4.35 15.88 -21.64
C ASP A 202 4.57 17.32 -21.13
N MET A 203 3.52 17.88 -20.54
CA MET A 203 3.54 19.20 -19.91
C MET A 203 4.04 19.08 -18.46
N GLU A 204 4.39 20.24 -17.88
CA GLU A 204 4.63 20.30 -16.45
C GLU A 204 3.32 20.08 -15.69
N TRP A 205 3.37 19.23 -14.66
CA TRP A 205 2.23 18.86 -13.84
C TRP A 205 2.51 19.05 -12.36
N ASP A 206 1.45 19.12 -11.55
CA ASP A 206 1.50 19.31 -10.10
C ASP A 206 0.56 18.34 -9.38
N SER A 207 0.33 18.55 -8.08
CA SER A 207 -0.47 17.65 -7.26
C SER A 207 -1.91 17.45 -7.74
N LYS A 208 -2.43 18.31 -8.62
CA LYS A 208 -3.76 18.16 -9.21
C LYS A 208 -3.93 16.91 -10.05
N VAL A 209 -2.85 16.26 -10.50
CA VAL A 209 -2.98 14.99 -11.22
C VAL A 209 -3.54 13.86 -10.34
N ASP A 210 -3.51 13.99 -9.01
CA ASP A 210 -4.11 13.01 -8.09
C ASP A 210 -5.64 13.20 -7.91
N ILE A 211 -6.23 14.27 -8.47
CA ILE A 211 -7.64 14.66 -8.32
C ILE A 211 -8.44 14.26 -9.55
#